data_AF-A0A953F8J6-F1
#
_entry.id   AF-A0A953F8J6-F1
#
_cell.length_a   1.000
_cell.length_b   1.000
_cell.length_c   1.000
_cell.angle_alpha   90.00
_cell.angle_beta   90.00
_cell.angle_gamma   90.00
#
_symmetry.space_group_name_H-M   'P 1'
#
loop_
_entity.id
_entity.type
_entity.pdbx_description
1 polymer ?
#
loop_
_entity_poly.entity_id
_entity_poly.type
_entity_poly.pdbx_seq_one_letter_code
_entity_poly.pdbx_strand_id
1 'polypeptide(L)'
;MTEQNPKIDRPDDVDLRQVLAWIGVFFSTIGRGLVYFLASMRAVGLRYKIWLVSIVVVSQAATFIYFKVLEERYYRANFSISSQLLTRRYINGEIDNLNLLCKDKTRKGLAAILHISEEMAQKIHRFGFKDFTTEEEEMKLEVLREKLRALKVNELSAEQKDMIDNVVSRMGDAEANSYEIFAQVYDPAVGKQVLDAVYKYIRSQDFISNRIKVDSVILTNRKAKLMSESRKLDSLKAVLYQNFLNMSKQTSQGSNNVILSDRYLTNPIEVFKQDITYGQQIDEIDRIILLRTNFETTKSYEVILIPDNPRISFLSPVALLLSLLGFFLIVGVIKLNRYLATVNV
;
A
#
# COMPACT_ATOMS: atom_id res chain seq x y z
N MET A 1 -42.30 68.53 46.29
CA MET A 1 -42.82 67.69 45.19
C MET A 1 -42.07 68.02 43.91
N THR A 2 -41.04 67.23 43.61
CA THR A 2 -40.75 66.69 42.26
C THR A 2 -39.62 65.68 42.44
N GLU A 3 -39.83 64.50 41.89
CA GLU A 3 -39.21 63.24 42.25
C GLU A 3 -37.74 63.17 41.83
N GLN A 4 -36.83 62.88 42.76
CA GLN A 4 -35.61 62.17 42.43
C GLN A 4 -35.97 60.69 42.31
N ASN A 5 -36.19 60.25 41.08
CA ASN A 5 -36.30 58.84 40.73
C ASN A 5 -34.90 58.21 40.89
N PRO A 6 -34.65 57.32 41.88
CA PRO A 6 -33.39 56.60 41.94
C PRO A 6 -33.39 55.61 40.79
N LYS A 7 -32.51 55.81 39.80
CA LYS A 7 -32.21 54.75 38.84
C LYS A 7 -31.68 53.56 39.64
N ILE A 8 -32.52 52.53 39.71
CA ILE A 8 -32.18 51.21 40.20
C ILE A 8 -31.15 50.64 39.23
N ASP A 9 -29.87 50.67 39.61
CA ASP A 9 -28.82 49.93 38.92
C ASP A 9 -29.15 48.45 39.03
N ARG A 10 -29.55 47.85 37.90
CA ARG A 10 -29.79 46.41 37.82
C ARG A 10 -28.44 45.68 37.88
N PRO A 11 -28.34 44.53 38.57
CA PRO A 11 -27.06 43.83 38.75
C PRO A 11 -26.52 43.12 37.50
N ASP A 12 -27.16 43.29 36.34
CA ASP A 12 -26.98 42.41 35.17
C ASP A 12 -26.43 43.10 33.91
N ASP A 13 -26.16 44.40 33.94
CA ASP A 13 -25.45 45.05 32.83
C ASP A 13 -23.94 44.88 33.05
N VAL A 14 -23.39 43.77 32.53
CA VAL A 14 -21.94 43.57 32.44
C VAL A 14 -21.37 44.68 31.55
N ASP A 15 -20.77 45.67 32.21
CA ASP A 15 -20.17 46.82 31.55
C ASP A 15 -18.99 46.34 30.69
N LEU A 16 -19.23 46.20 29.38
CA LEU A 16 -18.28 45.70 28.37
C LEU A 16 -16.95 46.47 28.41
N ARG A 17 -16.96 47.72 28.88
CA ARG A 17 -15.77 48.54 29.07
C ARG A 17 -14.84 47.99 30.15
N GLN A 18 -15.39 47.44 31.24
CA GLN A 18 -14.61 46.81 32.30
C GLN A 18 -14.01 45.47 31.84
N VAL A 19 -14.77 44.68 31.08
CA VAL A 19 -14.28 43.43 30.49
C VAL A 19 -13.16 43.70 29.48
N LEU A 20 -13.33 44.68 28.58
CA LEU A 20 -12.29 45.06 27.61
C LEU A 20 -11.06 45.68 28.29
N ALA A 21 -11.23 46.46 29.35
CA ALA A 21 -10.12 46.98 30.15
C ALA A 21 -9.36 45.83 30.84
N TRP A 22 -10.06 44.82 31.37
CA TRP A 22 -9.44 43.65 31.99
C TRP A 22 -8.67 42.80 30.97
N ILE A 23 -9.24 42.61 29.77
CA ILE A 23 -8.55 41.97 28.64
C ILE A 23 -7.30 42.78 28.22
N GLY A 24 -7.40 44.10 28.14
CA GLY A 24 -6.26 44.98 27.84
C GLY A 24 -5.15 44.93 28.91
N VAL A 25 -5.53 44.87 30.19
CA VAL A 25 -4.59 44.67 31.30
C VAL A 25 -3.95 43.29 31.23
N PHE A 26 -4.71 42.24 30.89
CA PHE A 26 -4.20 40.88 30.70
C PHE A 26 -3.16 40.82 29.58
N PHE A 27 -3.48 41.33 28.38
CA PHE A 27 -2.53 41.35 27.25
C PHE A 27 -1.32 42.26 27.49
N SER A 28 -1.49 43.41 28.14
CA SER A 28 -0.35 44.27 28.50
C SER A 28 0.54 43.67 29.59
N THR A 29 -0.01 42.82 30.46
CA THR A 29 0.76 42.08 31.48
C THR A 29 1.53 40.93 30.85
N ILE A 30 0.90 40.17 29.95
CA ILE A 30 1.58 39.13 29.16
C ILE A 30 2.65 39.74 28.26
N GLY A 31 2.34 40.84 27.57
CA GLY A 31 3.28 41.54 26.69
C GLY A 31 4.50 42.06 27.44
N ARG A 32 4.30 42.69 28.60
CA ARG A 32 5.41 43.09 29.48
C ARG A 32 6.20 41.88 29.98
N GLY A 33 5.51 40.81 30.38
CA GLY A 33 6.15 39.55 30.79
C GLY A 33 7.03 38.95 29.70
N LEU A 34 6.56 38.97 28.45
CA LEU A 34 7.30 38.48 27.28
C LEU A 34 8.52 39.36 26.98
N VAL A 35 8.39 40.68 27.06
CA VAL A 35 9.53 41.61 26.90
C VAL A 35 10.57 41.40 28.00
N TYR A 36 10.15 41.28 29.26
CA TYR A 36 11.07 40.97 30.37
C TYR A 36 11.71 39.59 30.23
N PHE A 37 10.97 38.61 29.75
CA PHE A 37 11.48 37.28 29.44
C PHE A 37 12.57 37.33 28.36
N LEU A 38 12.32 38.01 27.23
CA LEU A 38 13.29 38.19 26.16
C LEU A 38 14.52 38.99 26.62
N ALA A 39 14.32 40.06 27.41
CA ALA A 39 15.41 40.84 27.98
C ALA A 39 16.25 40.00 28.96
N SER A 40 15.61 39.18 29.80
CA SER A 40 16.27 38.25 30.71
C SER A 40 17.02 37.15 29.95
N MET A 41 16.44 36.59 28.89
CA MET A 41 17.12 35.63 28.00
C MET A 41 18.38 36.23 27.40
N ARG A 42 18.32 37.47 26.90
CA ARG A 42 19.48 38.19 26.36
C ARG A 42 20.57 38.40 27.43
N ALA A 43 20.18 38.87 28.62
CA ALA A 43 21.11 39.11 29.71
C ALA A 43 21.76 37.81 30.22
N VAL A 44 20.98 36.73 30.33
CA VAL A 44 21.45 35.39 30.70
C VAL A 44 22.40 34.82 29.64
N GLY A 45 22.02 34.91 28.37
CA GLY A 45 22.85 34.44 27.26
C GLY A 45 24.19 35.15 27.19
N LEU A 46 24.23 36.47 27.42
CA LEU A 46 25.48 37.24 27.44
C LEU A 46 26.35 36.91 28.67
N ARG A 47 25.74 36.76 29.85
CA ARG A 47 26.46 36.47 31.10
C ARG A 47 27.06 35.06 31.11
N TYR A 48 26.36 34.09 30.54
CA TYR A 48 26.75 32.68 30.56
C TYR A 48 27.10 32.15 29.16
N LYS A 49 27.65 33.03 28.29
CA LYS A 49 27.95 32.72 26.88
C LYS A 49 28.75 31.43 26.68
N ILE A 50 29.74 31.16 27.53
CA ILE A 50 30.58 29.95 27.44
C ILE A 50 29.76 28.69 27.76
N TRP A 51 28.89 28.75 28.78
CA TRP A 51 28.01 27.65 29.15
C TRP A 51 26.96 27.36 28.08
N LEU A 52 26.38 28.42 27.48
CA LEU A 52 25.43 28.29 26.38
C LEU A 52 26.09 27.58 25.19
N VAL A 53 27.26 28.07 24.75
CA VAL A 53 28.01 27.46 23.64
C VAL A 53 28.38 26.01 23.96
N SER A 54 28.81 25.73 25.20
CA SER A 54 29.18 24.36 25.60
C SER A 54 28.00 23.39 25.52
N ILE A 55 26.81 23.78 25.99
CA ILE A 55 25.61 22.94 25.93
C ILE A 55 25.16 22.71 24.49
N VAL A 56 25.24 23.73 23.63
CA VAL A 56 24.91 23.58 22.20
C VAL A 56 25.91 22.65 21.51
N VAL A 57 27.20 22.77 21.80
CA VAL A 57 28.23 21.90 21.20
C VAL A 57 28.06 20.46 21.67
N VAL A 58 27.82 20.24 22.97
CA VAL A 58 27.62 18.89 23.53
C VAL A 58 26.33 18.26 23.00
N SER A 59 25.23 19.02 22.88
CA SER A 59 23.97 18.50 22.33
C SER A 59 24.09 18.12 20.85
N GLN A 60 24.80 18.92 20.06
CA GLN A 60 25.05 18.62 18.65
C GLN A 60 26.02 17.45 18.49
N ALA A 61 27.06 17.36 19.30
CA ALA A 61 27.97 16.21 19.31
C ALA A 61 27.23 14.92 19.71
N ALA A 62 26.39 14.96 20.74
CA ALA A 62 25.56 13.83 21.15
C ALA A 62 24.58 13.42 20.05
N THR A 63 23.95 14.38 19.37
CA THR A 63 23.06 14.13 18.23
C THR A 63 23.83 13.50 17.07
N PHE A 64 25.02 13.99 16.75
CA PHE A 64 25.86 13.44 15.70
C PHE A 64 26.31 12.00 16.01
N ILE A 65 26.75 11.74 17.25
CA ILE A 65 27.13 10.40 17.70
C ILE A 65 25.92 9.45 17.64
N TYR A 66 24.75 9.90 18.08
CA TYR A 66 23.51 9.14 17.98
C TYR A 66 23.23 8.69 16.54
N PHE A 67 23.28 9.61 15.57
CA PHE A 67 23.07 9.30 14.17
C PHE A 67 24.12 8.39 13.53
N LYS A 68 25.38 8.50 13.98
CA LYS A 68 26.48 7.75 13.37
C LYS A 68 26.67 6.36 13.95
N VAL A 69 26.38 6.19 15.23
CA VAL A 69 26.77 4.99 15.99
C VAL A 69 25.55 4.23 16.52
N LEU A 70 24.48 4.93 16.90
CA LEU A 70 23.31 4.32 17.52
C LEU A 70 22.17 4.07 16.54
N GLU A 71 22.13 4.79 15.41
CA GLU A 71 21.14 4.54 14.38
C GLU A 71 21.56 3.35 13.51
N GLU A 72 20.82 2.25 13.66
CA GLU A 72 20.98 1.07 12.84
C GLU A 72 20.58 1.40 11.39
N ARG A 73 21.48 1.10 10.45
CA ARG A 73 21.22 1.31 9.02
C ARG A 73 20.63 0.04 8.42
N TYR A 74 19.60 0.22 7.61
CA TYR A 74 18.93 -0.89 6.96
C TYR A 74 19.12 -0.81 5.45
N TYR A 75 19.21 -1.99 4.87
CA TYR A 75 19.18 -2.20 3.43
C TYR A 75 17.80 -2.74 3.09
N ARG A 76 17.15 -2.14 2.10
CA ARG A 76 15.94 -2.69 1.50
C ARG A 76 16.34 -3.60 0.37
N ALA A 77 15.78 -4.80 0.37
CA ALA A 77 15.73 -5.67 -0.80
C ALA A 77 14.26 -5.88 -1.16
N ASN A 78 13.94 -5.88 -2.44
CA ASN A 78 12.58 -6.02 -2.99
C ASN A 78 12.48 -7.17 -4.01
N PHE A 79 11.26 -7.62 -4.29
CA PHE A 79 10.89 -8.39 -5.49
C PHE A 79 9.42 -8.13 -5.82
N SER A 80 9.06 -8.29 -7.10
CA SER A 80 7.67 -8.15 -7.54
C SER A 80 7.02 -9.51 -7.78
N ILE A 81 5.78 -9.65 -7.31
CA ILE A 81 4.96 -10.84 -7.40
C ILE A 81 3.62 -10.47 -8.03
N SER A 82 3.14 -11.26 -8.98
CA SER A 82 1.82 -11.07 -9.59
C SER A 82 1.06 -12.39 -9.57
N SER A 83 -0.14 -12.38 -9.02
CA SER A 83 -0.98 -13.57 -8.96
C SER A 83 -2.41 -13.19 -8.64
N GLN A 84 -3.37 -13.72 -9.41
CA GLN A 84 -4.81 -13.58 -9.15
C GLN A 84 -5.25 -14.15 -7.80
N LEU A 85 -4.42 -15.00 -7.18
CA LEU A 85 -4.67 -15.58 -5.86
C LEU A 85 -4.19 -14.67 -4.71
N LEU A 86 -3.39 -13.64 -5.00
CA LEU A 86 -2.85 -12.72 -4.01
C LEU A 86 -3.82 -11.55 -3.85
N THR A 87 -4.56 -11.56 -2.75
CA THR A 87 -5.35 -10.40 -2.35
C THR A 87 -4.55 -9.54 -1.37
N ARG A 88 -4.82 -8.24 -1.35
CA ARG A 88 -4.19 -7.31 -0.41
C ARG A 88 -4.35 -7.75 1.03
N ARG A 89 -5.53 -8.26 1.39
CA ARG A 89 -5.81 -8.80 2.72
C ARG A 89 -4.92 -9.99 3.07
N TYR A 90 -4.71 -10.89 2.11
CA TYR A 90 -3.85 -12.05 2.29
C TYR A 90 -2.39 -11.61 2.48
N ILE A 91 -1.84 -10.82 1.57
CA ILE A 91 -0.46 -10.32 1.68
C ILE A 91 -0.25 -9.55 2.98
N ASN A 92 -1.19 -8.67 3.34
CA ASN A 92 -1.08 -7.93 4.59
C ASN A 92 -1.05 -8.86 5.81
N GLY A 93 -1.91 -9.88 5.87
CA GLY A 93 -1.91 -10.87 6.95
C GLY A 93 -0.59 -11.64 7.04
N GLU A 94 -0.03 -12.07 5.91
CA GLU A 94 1.24 -12.80 5.87
C GLU A 94 2.42 -11.92 6.31
N ILE A 95 2.48 -10.68 5.82
CA ILE A 95 3.52 -9.72 6.19
C ILE A 95 3.41 -9.31 7.66
N ASP A 96 2.20 -9.11 8.17
CA ASP A 96 1.95 -8.81 9.59
C ASP A 96 2.40 -9.97 10.48
N ASN A 97 2.12 -11.21 10.08
CA ASN A 97 2.59 -12.40 10.79
C ASN A 97 4.13 -12.47 10.83
N LEU A 98 4.79 -12.28 9.69
CA LEU A 98 6.26 -12.22 9.64
C LEU A 98 6.82 -11.10 10.52
N ASN A 99 6.17 -9.92 10.53
CA ASN A 99 6.57 -8.79 11.36
C ASN A 99 6.33 -9.03 12.86
N LEU A 100 5.32 -9.81 13.25
CA LEU A 100 5.16 -10.25 14.64
C LEU A 100 6.34 -11.13 15.06
N LEU A 101 6.77 -12.05 14.20
CA LEU A 101 7.92 -12.93 14.48
C LEU A 101 9.27 -12.19 14.49
N CYS A 102 9.38 -11.08 13.76
CA CYS A 102 10.56 -10.20 13.83
C CYS A 102 10.71 -9.51 15.21
N LYS A 103 9.61 -9.30 15.93
CA LYS A 103 9.62 -8.65 17.26
C LYS A 103 10.09 -9.59 18.38
N ASP A 104 10.07 -10.90 18.16
CA ASP A 104 10.56 -11.86 19.13
C ASP A 104 12.08 -11.75 19.29
N LYS A 105 12.56 -11.64 20.53
CA LYS A 105 14.00 -11.46 20.82
C LYS A 105 14.89 -12.55 20.23
N THR A 106 14.41 -13.79 20.19
CA THR A 106 15.19 -14.94 19.72
C THR A 106 15.03 -15.19 18.22
N ARG A 107 13.98 -14.65 17.59
CA ARG A 107 13.61 -14.84 16.17
C ARG A 107 13.59 -16.30 15.68
N LYS A 108 13.44 -17.26 16.60
CA LYS A 108 13.38 -18.69 16.30
C LYS A 108 12.16 -19.06 15.46
N GLY A 109 11.00 -18.46 15.77
CA GLY A 109 9.79 -18.65 14.99
C GLY A 109 9.95 -18.19 13.54
N LEU A 110 10.59 -17.03 13.33
CA LEU A 110 10.89 -16.50 12.01
C LEU A 110 11.84 -17.43 11.24
N ALA A 111 12.91 -17.90 11.88
CA ALA A 111 13.88 -18.83 11.30
C ALA A 111 13.21 -20.14 10.87
N ALA A 112 12.34 -20.70 11.71
CA ALA A 112 11.60 -21.92 11.43
C ALA A 112 10.63 -21.76 10.26
N ILE A 113 9.86 -20.67 10.24
CA ILE A 113 8.84 -20.41 9.21
C ILE A 113 9.47 -20.10 7.84
N LEU A 114 10.54 -19.32 7.81
CA LEU A 114 11.24 -18.98 6.57
C LEU A 114 12.27 -20.05 6.16
N HIS A 115 12.49 -21.08 6.98
CA HIS A 115 13.54 -22.09 6.76
C HIS A 115 14.94 -21.49 6.54
N ILE A 116 15.29 -20.49 7.36
CA ILE A 116 16.60 -19.82 7.37
C ILE A 116 17.30 -20.07 8.71
N SER A 117 18.61 -19.78 8.79
CA SER A 117 19.33 -19.89 10.06
C SER A 117 18.88 -18.81 11.07
N GLU A 118 18.98 -19.10 12.37
CA GLU A 118 18.66 -18.12 13.43
C GLU A 118 19.52 -16.85 13.30
N GLU A 119 20.79 -17.00 12.92
CA GLU A 119 21.70 -15.88 12.66
C GLU A 119 21.20 -14.99 11.51
N MET A 120 20.63 -15.60 10.47
CA MET A 120 20.05 -14.86 9.35
C MET A 120 18.77 -14.13 9.76
N ALA A 121 17.92 -14.77 10.56
CA ALA A 121 16.70 -14.15 11.10
C ALA A 121 17.02 -12.94 11.98
N GLN A 122 18.12 -12.97 12.74
CA GLN A 122 18.62 -11.81 13.51
C GLN A 122 19.06 -10.63 12.65
N LYS A 123 19.35 -10.84 11.37
CA LYS A 123 19.70 -9.79 10.42
C LYS A 123 18.48 -9.13 9.75
N ILE A 124 17.25 -9.57 10.06
CA ILE A 124 16.01 -9.06 9.47
C ILE A 124 15.33 -8.06 10.42
N HIS A 125 15.09 -6.84 9.95
CA HIS A 125 14.39 -5.83 10.73
C HIS A 125 12.87 -5.92 10.60
N ARG A 126 12.37 -5.81 9.36
CA ARG A 126 10.93 -5.90 9.06
C ARG A 126 10.68 -6.26 7.60
N PHE A 127 9.46 -6.67 7.33
CA PHE A 127 8.91 -6.88 6.00
C PHE A 127 7.85 -5.82 5.70
N GLY A 128 7.61 -5.58 4.42
CA GLY A 128 6.52 -4.75 3.95
C GLY A 128 6.20 -5.05 2.50
N PHE A 129 5.14 -4.43 2.01
CA PHE A 129 4.76 -4.53 0.61
C PHE A 129 4.18 -3.20 0.11
N LYS A 130 4.18 -3.05 -1.21
CA LYS A 130 3.51 -1.96 -1.91
C LYS A 130 2.74 -2.52 -3.10
N ASP A 131 1.65 -1.86 -3.46
CA ASP A 131 0.91 -2.21 -4.66
C ASP A 131 1.79 -1.83 -5.88
N PHE A 132 1.90 -2.74 -6.85
CA PHE A 132 2.69 -2.56 -8.06
C PHE A 132 1.79 -2.90 -9.23
N THR A 133 1.60 -2.01 -10.19
CA THR A 133 0.79 -2.30 -11.38
C THR A 133 1.71 -2.75 -12.50
N THR A 134 1.44 -3.92 -13.09
CA THR A 134 2.15 -4.37 -14.30
C THR A 134 1.68 -3.60 -15.53
N GLU A 135 2.50 -3.49 -16.58
CA GLU A 135 2.09 -2.81 -17.83
C GLU A 135 0.81 -3.40 -18.44
N GLU A 136 0.60 -4.72 -18.33
CA GLU A 136 -0.61 -5.39 -18.82
C GLU A 136 -1.84 -5.02 -17.98
N GLU A 137 -1.70 -4.93 -16.66
CA GLU A 137 -2.77 -4.49 -15.76
C GLU A 137 -3.09 -3.00 -15.96
N GLU A 138 -2.08 -2.17 -16.16
CA GLU A 138 -2.24 -0.74 -16.48
C GLU A 138 -3.01 -0.57 -17.79
N MET A 139 -2.66 -1.34 -18.83
CA MET A 139 -3.40 -1.36 -20.09
C MET A 139 -4.85 -1.82 -19.92
N LYS A 140 -5.10 -2.90 -19.16
CA LYS A 140 -6.46 -3.40 -18.89
C LYS A 140 -7.30 -2.39 -18.12
N LEU A 141 -6.71 -1.75 -17.10
CA LEU A 141 -7.34 -0.68 -16.34
C LEU A 141 -7.64 0.51 -17.25
N GLU A 142 -6.73 0.89 -18.14
CA GLU A 142 -6.96 1.99 -19.06
C GLU A 142 -8.05 1.68 -20.08
N VAL A 143 -8.08 0.47 -20.66
CA VAL A 143 -9.17 0.02 -21.53
C VAL A 143 -10.50 -0.02 -20.77
N LEU A 144 -10.50 -0.47 -19.51
CA LEU A 144 -11.70 -0.47 -18.69
C LEU A 144 -12.17 0.96 -18.38
N ARG A 145 -11.25 1.87 -18.07
CA ARG A 145 -11.52 3.30 -17.89
C ARG A 145 -12.10 3.92 -19.15
N GLU A 146 -11.51 3.64 -20.31
CA GLU A 146 -12.03 4.10 -21.59
C GLU A 146 -13.41 3.53 -21.87
N LYS A 147 -13.66 2.23 -21.62
CA LYS A 147 -15.00 1.63 -21.78
C LYS A 147 -16.02 2.22 -20.82
N LEU A 148 -15.65 2.45 -19.57
CA LEU A 148 -16.53 3.07 -18.57
C LEU A 148 -16.83 4.54 -18.92
N ARG A 149 -15.84 5.28 -19.43
CA ARG A 149 -16.02 6.64 -19.95
C ARG A 149 -16.89 6.64 -21.20
N ALA A 150 -16.62 5.74 -22.16
CA ALA A 150 -17.35 5.61 -23.41
C ALA A 150 -18.81 5.18 -23.21
N LEU A 151 -19.09 4.36 -22.20
CA LEU A 151 -20.45 3.94 -21.85
C LEU A 151 -21.32 5.10 -21.34
N LYS A 152 -20.77 6.29 -21.03
CA LYS A 152 -21.43 7.24 -20.13
C LYS A 152 -21.14 8.74 -20.33
N VAL A 153 -21.04 9.25 -21.57
CA VAL A 153 -20.91 10.72 -21.81
C VAL A 153 -22.24 11.44 -22.08
N ASN A 154 -23.24 10.79 -22.68
CA ASN A 154 -24.37 11.52 -23.28
C ASN A 154 -25.67 11.62 -22.43
N GLU A 155 -25.83 10.84 -21.35
CA GLU A 155 -27.12 10.77 -20.62
C GLU A 155 -27.04 10.91 -19.07
N LEU A 156 -25.88 11.22 -18.48
CA LEU A 156 -25.75 11.24 -17.01
C LEU A 156 -25.57 12.64 -16.41
N SER A 157 -26.15 12.81 -15.23
CA SER A 157 -26.02 14.03 -14.41
C SER A 157 -24.60 14.21 -13.87
N ALA A 158 -24.26 15.43 -13.44
CA ALA A 158 -22.93 15.76 -12.93
C ALA A 158 -22.52 14.92 -11.70
N GLU A 159 -23.47 14.57 -10.82
CA GLU A 159 -23.23 13.70 -9.65
C GLU A 159 -22.86 12.26 -10.06
N GLN A 160 -23.48 11.75 -11.12
CA GLN A 160 -23.20 10.40 -11.61
C GLN A 160 -21.83 10.31 -12.30
N LYS A 161 -21.37 11.39 -12.93
CA LYS A 161 -20.01 11.50 -13.47
C LYS A 161 -18.98 11.51 -12.35
N ASP A 162 -19.21 12.28 -11.28
CA ASP A 162 -18.31 12.32 -10.12
C ASP A 162 -18.26 10.97 -9.37
N MET A 163 -19.40 10.26 -9.27
CA MET A 163 -19.42 8.90 -8.72
C MET A 163 -18.62 7.92 -9.56
N ILE A 164 -18.67 8.02 -10.89
CA ILE A 164 -17.89 7.15 -11.81
C ILE A 164 -16.40 7.47 -11.70
N ASP A 165 -16.01 8.73 -11.65
CA ASP A 165 -14.61 9.14 -11.49
C ASP A 165 -14.05 8.70 -10.13
N ASN A 166 -14.86 8.76 -9.07
CA ASN A 166 -14.51 8.20 -7.76
C ASN A 166 -14.36 6.66 -7.78
N VAL A 167 -15.18 5.96 -8.55
CA VAL A 167 -15.05 4.50 -8.70
C VAL A 167 -13.83 4.15 -9.56
N VAL A 168 -13.60 4.86 -10.66
CA VAL A 168 -12.46 4.68 -11.58
C VAL A 168 -11.12 4.97 -10.88
N SER A 169 -11.05 6.02 -10.07
CA SER A 169 -9.85 6.34 -9.28
C SER A 169 -9.57 5.26 -8.23
N ARG A 170 -10.62 4.69 -7.62
CA ARG A 170 -10.49 3.60 -6.63
C ARG A 170 -10.25 2.22 -7.24
N MET A 171 -10.57 1.99 -8.51
CA MET A 171 -10.28 0.71 -9.18
C MET A 171 -8.77 0.41 -9.25
N GLY A 172 -7.93 1.44 -9.38
CA GLY A 172 -6.47 1.27 -9.38
C GLY A 172 -5.93 0.72 -8.04
N ASP A 173 -6.56 1.09 -6.93
CA ASP A 173 -6.13 0.69 -5.58
C ASP A 173 -6.76 -0.64 -5.11
N ALA A 174 -7.87 -1.09 -5.74
CA ALA A 174 -8.68 -2.21 -5.26
C ALA A 174 -8.42 -3.53 -6.01
N GLU A 175 -7.87 -3.49 -7.23
CA GLU A 175 -7.70 -4.67 -8.09
C GLU A 175 -6.24 -5.06 -8.38
N ALA A 176 -5.25 -4.38 -7.78
CA ALA A 176 -3.86 -4.79 -7.94
C ALA A 176 -3.66 -6.20 -7.36
N ASN A 177 -3.45 -7.18 -8.24
CA ASN A 177 -3.04 -8.55 -7.89
C ASN A 177 -1.51 -8.70 -7.94
N SER A 178 -0.84 -7.56 -8.00
CA SER A 178 0.59 -7.40 -8.21
C SER A 178 1.15 -6.54 -7.08
N TYR A 179 2.18 -7.06 -6.42
CA TYR A 179 2.76 -6.46 -5.22
C TYR A 179 4.29 -6.45 -5.30
N GLU A 180 4.89 -5.37 -4.85
CA GLU A 180 6.32 -5.28 -4.55
C GLU A 180 6.52 -5.63 -3.07
N ILE A 181 7.06 -6.80 -2.79
CA ILE A 181 7.38 -7.23 -1.42
C ILE A 181 8.81 -6.83 -1.12
N PHE A 182 9.03 -6.22 0.05
CA PHE A 182 10.36 -5.82 0.49
C PHE A 182 10.69 -6.32 1.89
N ALA A 183 11.96 -6.63 2.09
CA ALA A 183 12.56 -6.93 3.39
C ALA A 183 13.60 -5.85 3.72
N GLN A 184 13.59 -5.39 4.97
CA GLN A 184 14.62 -4.53 5.52
C GLN A 184 15.58 -5.37 6.34
N VAL A 185 16.84 -5.36 5.98
CA VAL A 185 17.90 -6.18 6.57
C VAL A 185 19.06 -5.31 7.02
N TYR A 186 19.73 -5.71 8.10
CA TYR A 186 20.95 -5.06 8.60
C TYR A 186 22.17 -5.34 7.71
N ASP A 187 22.16 -6.49 7.04
CA ASP A 187 23.26 -6.98 6.20
C ASP A 187 22.77 -7.17 4.75
N PRO A 188 23.32 -6.44 3.77
CA PRO A 188 22.87 -6.52 2.38
C PRO A 188 23.13 -7.89 1.75
N ALA A 189 24.13 -8.64 2.22
CA ALA A 189 24.46 -9.97 1.68
C ALA A 189 23.33 -10.99 1.89
N VAL A 190 22.52 -10.76 2.93
CA VAL A 190 21.43 -11.65 3.35
C VAL A 190 20.11 -11.33 2.64
N GLY A 191 19.95 -10.12 2.12
CA GLY A 191 18.68 -9.65 1.54
C GLY A 191 18.10 -10.58 0.48
N LYS A 192 18.93 -11.05 -0.47
CA LYS A 192 18.49 -11.97 -1.53
C LYS A 192 17.95 -13.29 -0.98
N GLN A 193 18.65 -13.90 -0.03
CA GLN A 193 18.28 -15.20 0.54
C GLN A 193 16.98 -15.10 1.35
N VAL A 194 16.81 -13.98 2.07
CA VAL A 194 15.58 -13.70 2.82
C VAL A 194 14.39 -13.53 1.89
N LEU A 195 14.52 -12.80 0.78
CA LEU A 195 13.41 -12.66 -0.17
C LEU A 195 13.06 -13.97 -0.86
N ASP A 196 14.05 -14.79 -1.21
CA ASP A 196 13.78 -16.13 -1.75
C ASP A 196 13.05 -17.03 -0.75
N ALA A 197 13.37 -16.90 0.54
CA ALA A 197 12.65 -17.57 1.62
C ALA A 197 11.22 -17.07 1.77
N VAL A 198 11.00 -15.75 1.74
CA VAL A 198 9.65 -15.14 1.78
C VAL A 198 8.81 -15.57 0.58
N TYR A 199 9.40 -15.59 -0.62
CA TYR A 199 8.71 -16.09 -1.82
C TYR A 199 8.27 -17.55 -1.64
N LYS A 200 9.16 -18.42 -1.16
CA LYS A 200 8.84 -19.83 -0.90
C LYS A 200 7.73 -19.96 0.14
N TYR A 201 7.82 -19.20 1.23
CA TYR A 201 6.83 -19.16 2.30
C TYR A 201 5.44 -18.78 1.78
N ILE A 202 5.33 -17.69 1.02
CA ILE A 202 4.04 -17.23 0.46
C ILE A 202 3.46 -18.28 -0.49
N ARG A 203 4.32 -18.92 -1.30
CA ARG A 203 3.90 -19.95 -2.26
C ARG A 203 3.51 -21.28 -1.59
N SER A 204 4.14 -21.63 -0.46
CA SER A 204 3.91 -22.88 0.25
C SER A 204 2.67 -22.86 1.13
N GLN A 205 2.07 -21.70 1.38
CA GLN A 205 0.85 -21.60 2.18
C GLN A 205 -0.25 -22.50 1.62
N ASP A 206 -0.94 -23.20 2.53
CA ASP A 206 -2.01 -24.15 2.20
C ASP A 206 -3.11 -23.51 1.34
N PHE A 207 -3.42 -22.24 1.60
CA PHE A 207 -4.40 -21.49 0.82
C PHE A 207 -4.02 -21.41 -0.67
N ILE A 208 -2.77 -21.03 -0.96
CA ILE A 208 -2.28 -20.86 -2.33
C ILE A 208 -2.04 -22.23 -2.97
N SER A 209 -1.40 -23.15 -2.26
CA SER A 209 -1.04 -24.46 -2.81
C SER A 209 -2.26 -25.32 -3.12
N ASN A 210 -3.30 -25.27 -2.29
CA ASN A 210 -4.55 -25.99 -2.52
C ASN A 210 -5.34 -25.39 -3.69
N ARG A 211 -5.42 -24.06 -3.80
CA ARG A 211 -6.07 -23.42 -4.96
C ARG A 211 -5.36 -23.75 -6.26
N ILE A 212 -4.02 -23.68 -6.30
CA ILE A 212 -3.25 -24.07 -7.49
C ILE A 212 -3.54 -25.53 -7.88
N LYS A 213 -3.61 -26.46 -6.92
CA LYS A 213 -3.96 -27.86 -7.19
C LYS A 213 -5.38 -28.01 -7.73
N VAL A 214 -6.36 -27.36 -7.09
CA VAL A 214 -7.77 -27.40 -7.50
C VAL A 214 -7.94 -26.81 -8.90
N ASP A 215 -7.34 -25.65 -9.17
CA ASP A 215 -7.40 -24.99 -10.47
C ASP A 215 -6.75 -25.85 -11.55
N SER A 216 -5.61 -26.48 -11.26
CA SER A 216 -4.95 -27.42 -12.17
C SER A 216 -5.85 -28.61 -12.51
N VAL A 217 -6.56 -29.17 -11.53
CA VAL A 217 -7.52 -30.28 -11.75
C VAL A 217 -8.72 -29.80 -12.57
N ILE A 218 -9.28 -28.63 -12.26
CA ILE A 218 -10.40 -28.04 -13.00
C ILE A 218 -10.02 -27.80 -14.45
N LEU A 219 -8.86 -27.19 -14.70
CA LEU A 219 -8.35 -26.92 -16.04
C LEU A 219 -8.10 -28.21 -16.81
N THR A 220 -7.52 -29.23 -16.18
CA THR A 220 -7.29 -30.54 -16.80
C THR A 220 -8.61 -31.23 -17.15
N ASN A 221 -9.60 -31.21 -16.26
CA ASN A 221 -10.93 -31.76 -16.52
C ASN A 221 -11.66 -31.00 -17.61
N ARG A 222 -11.54 -29.66 -17.63
CA ARG A 222 -12.11 -28.81 -18.69
C ARG A 222 -11.47 -29.11 -20.03
N LYS A 223 -10.14 -29.26 -20.08
CA LYS A 223 -9.42 -29.67 -21.28
C LYS A 223 -9.91 -31.03 -21.77
N ALA A 224 -10.00 -32.03 -20.89
CA ALA A 224 -10.48 -33.36 -21.26
C ALA A 224 -11.92 -33.33 -21.81
N LYS A 225 -12.80 -32.52 -21.21
CA LYS A 225 -14.16 -32.30 -21.71
C LYS A 225 -14.15 -31.64 -23.10
N LEU A 226 -13.39 -30.56 -23.29
CA LEU A 226 -13.28 -29.87 -24.58
C LEU A 226 -12.72 -30.78 -25.67
N MET A 227 -11.68 -31.57 -25.37
CA MET A 227 -11.15 -32.58 -26.30
C MET A 227 -12.19 -33.65 -26.64
N SER A 228 -12.98 -34.10 -25.66
CA SER A 228 -14.07 -35.05 -25.92
C SER A 228 -15.17 -34.45 -26.80
N GLU A 229 -15.53 -33.18 -26.60
CA GLU A 229 -16.55 -32.49 -27.41
C GLU A 229 -16.02 -32.16 -28.82
N SER A 230 -14.75 -31.79 -28.97
CA SER A 230 -14.10 -31.59 -30.27
C SER A 230 -14.08 -32.90 -31.09
N ARG A 231 -13.79 -34.06 -30.47
CA ARG A 231 -13.90 -35.37 -31.16
C ARG A 231 -15.32 -35.70 -31.64
N LYS A 232 -16.36 -35.32 -30.87
CA LYS A 232 -17.75 -35.48 -31.30
C LYS A 232 -18.07 -34.54 -32.47
N LEU A 233 -17.58 -33.31 -32.43
CA LEU A 233 -17.70 -32.35 -33.53
C LEU A 233 -16.98 -32.83 -34.79
N ASP A 234 -15.80 -33.46 -34.68
CA ASP A 234 -15.11 -34.08 -35.82
C ASP A 234 -15.97 -35.15 -36.50
N SER A 235 -16.60 -35.99 -35.69
CA SER A 235 -17.53 -37.02 -36.18
C SER A 235 -18.73 -36.39 -36.88
N LEU A 236 -19.30 -35.33 -36.30
CA LEU A 236 -20.42 -34.58 -36.90
C LEU A 236 -20.00 -33.88 -38.20
N LYS A 237 -18.82 -33.26 -38.26
CA LYS A 237 -18.26 -32.65 -39.47
C LYS A 237 -18.11 -33.68 -40.59
N ALA A 238 -17.62 -34.88 -40.27
CA ALA A 238 -17.50 -35.96 -41.25
C ALA A 238 -18.87 -36.37 -41.82
N VAL A 239 -19.89 -36.53 -40.97
CA VAL A 239 -21.26 -36.87 -41.39
C VAL A 239 -21.89 -35.74 -42.21
N LEU A 240 -21.75 -34.49 -41.77
CA LEU A 240 -22.25 -33.33 -42.50
C LEU A 240 -21.60 -33.22 -43.88
N TYR A 241 -20.28 -33.37 -43.96
CA TYR A 241 -19.54 -33.34 -45.22
C TYR A 241 -20.03 -34.43 -46.19
N GLN A 242 -20.22 -35.66 -45.70
CA GLN A 242 -20.77 -36.76 -46.51
C GLN A 242 -22.20 -36.48 -46.96
N ASN A 243 -23.06 -35.92 -46.10
CA ASN A 243 -24.41 -35.52 -46.48
C ASN A 243 -24.42 -34.45 -47.57
N PHE A 244 -23.60 -33.40 -47.45
CA PHE A 244 -23.48 -32.37 -48.49
C PHE A 244 -22.96 -32.94 -49.81
N LEU A 245 -21.96 -33.83 -49.77
CA LEU A 245 -21.47 -34.53 -50.96
C LEU A 245 -22.57 -35.36 -51.62
N ASN A 246 -23.34 -36.12 -50.84
CA ASN A 246 -24.42 -36.96 -51.35
C ASN A 246 -25.57 -36.13 -51.95
N MET A 247 -25.93 -35.01 -51.31
CA MET A 247 -26.91 -34.05 -51.86
C MET A 247 -26.44 -33.45 -53.19
N SER A 248 -25.15 -33.08 -53.29
CA SER A 248 -24.59 -32.54 -54.53
C SER A 248 -24.56 -33.55 -55.68
N LYS A 249 -24.40 -34.84 -55.38
CA LYS A 249 -24.43 -35.93 -56.37
C LYS A 249 -25.86 -36.27 -56.80
N GLN A 250 -26.84 -36.17 -55.90
CA GLN A 250 -28.25 -36.42 -56.20
C GLN A 250 -28.90 -35.33 -57.06
N THR A 251 -28.36 -34.11 -57.09
CA THR A 251 -28.89 -33.05 -57.98
C THR A 251 -28.74 -33.38 -59.48
N SER A 252 -27.88 -34.36 -59.83
CA SER A 252 -27.67 -34.82 -61.21
C SER A 252 -28.57 -35.99 -61.64
N GLN A 253 -29.33 -36.62 -60.74
CA GLN A 253 -30.21 -37.75 -61.09
C GLN A 253 -31.64 -37.41 -60.65
N GLY A 254 -32.49 -37.07 -61.64
CA GLY A 254 -33.89 -36.73 -61.42
C GLY A 254 -34.63 -37.82 -60.64
N SER A 255 -34.96 -37.54 -59.39
CA SER A 255 -35.81 -38.40 -58.57
C SER A 255 -36.55 -37.58 -57.52
N ASN A 256 -37.85 -37.84 -57.45
CA ASN A 256 -38.90 -37.19 -56.68
C ASN A 256 -38.82 -37.46 -55.16
N ASN A 257 -37.65 -37.34 -54.55
CA ASN A 257 -37.55 -37.40 -53.09
C ASN A 257 -37.67 -35.98 -52.51
N VAL A 258 -38.79 -35.71 -51.82
CA VAL A 258 -38.94 -34.53 -50.97
C VAL A 258 -37.97 -34.69 -49.80
N ILE A 259 -36.77 -34.16 -49.97
CA ILE A 259 -35.81 -34.01 -48.90
C ILE A 259 -36.30 -32.81 -48.08
N LEU A 260 -36.77 -33.05 -46.86
CA LEU A 260 -36.99 -32.03 -45.83
C LEU A 260 -35.62 -31.48 -45.39
N SER A 261 -34.88 -30.86 -46.30
CA SER A 261 -33.72 -30.03 -45.98
C SER A 261 -34.28 -28.66 -45.61
N ASP A 262 -34.85 -28.57 -44.42
CA ASP A 262 -35.09 -27.26 -43.84
C ASP A 262 -33.70 -26.61 -43.72
N ARG A 263 -33.46 -25.50 -44.42
CA ARG A 263 -32.18 -24.77 -44.42
C ARG A 263 -31.74 -24.32 -43.01
N TYR A 264 -32.63 -24.52 -42.03
CA TYR A 264 -32.47 -24.21 -40.62
C TYR A 264 -32.04 -25.40 -39.74
N LEU A 265 -32.00 -26.64 -40.24
CA LEU A 265 -31.78 -27.82 -39.38
C LEU A 265 -30.31 -28.11 -39.04
N THR A 266 -29.33 -27.59 -39.79
CA THR A 266 -27.90 -27.69 -39.44
C THR A 266 -27.14 -26.56 -40.15
N ASN A 267 -26.62 -25.60 -39.39
CA ASN A 267 -25.70 -24.58 -39.91
C ASN A 267 -24.27 -25.12 -39.84
N PRO A 268 -23.70 -25.68 -40.93
CA PRO A 268 -22.38 -26.31 -40.89
C PRO A 268 -21.29 -25.32 -40.50
N ILE A 269 -21.41 -24.04 -40.89
CA ILE A 269 -20.42 -23.01 -40.58
C ILE A 269 -20.27 -22.85 -39.06
N GLU A 270 -21.37 -22.90 -38.31
CA GLU A 270 -21.32 -22.82 -36.85
C GLU A 270 -20.64 -24.04 -36.22
N VAL A 271 -20.81 -25.24 -36.81
CA VAL A 271 -20.11 -26.45 -36.37
C VAL A 271 -18.59 -26.31 -36.55
N PHE A 272 -18.13 -25.77 -37.68
CA PHE A 272 -16.70 -25.53 -37.92
C PHE A 272 -16.14 -24.39 -37.05
N LYS A 273 -16.89 -23.30 -36.85
CA LYS A 273 -16.49 -22.20 -35.94
C LYS A 273 -16.37 -22.69 -34.50
N GLN A 274 -17.29 -23.53 -34.04
CA GLN A 274 -17.28 -24.07 -32.69
C GLN A 274 -16.05 -24.94 -32.44
N ASP A 275 -15.63 -25.73 -33.43
CA ASP A 275 -14.42 -26.54 -33.33
C ASP A 275 -13.15 -25.68 -33.23
N ILE A 276 -13.02 -24.63 -34.04
CA ILE A 276 -11.92 -23.65 -33.92
C ILE A 276 -11.93 -23.01 -32.52
N THR A 277 -13.11 -22.67 -32.01
CA THR A 277 -13.27 -22.08 -30.68
C THR A 277 -12.80 -23.05 -29.58
N TYR A 278 -13.12 -24.34 -29.70
CA TYR A 278 -12.63 -25.36 -28.76
C TYR A 278 -11.13 -25.54 -28.85
N GLY A 279 -10.55 -25.53 -30.05
CA GLY A 279 -9.10 -25.56 -30.26
C GLY A 279 -8.40 -24.40 -29.56
N GLN A 280 -8.87 -23.17 -29.78
CA GLN A 280 -8.34 -21.97 -29.12
C GLN A 280 -8.43 -22.04 -27.59
N GLN A 281 -9.55 -22.53 -27.04
CA GLN A 281 -9.71 -22.72 -25.60
C GLN A 281 -8.78 -23.80 -25.04
N ILE A 282 -8.54 -24.88 -25.79
CA ILE A 282 -7.58 -25.93 -25.40
C ILE A 282 -6.16 -25.36 -25.35
N ASP A 283 -5.75 -24.61 -26.38
CA ASP A 283 -4.44 -23.96 -26.45
C ASP A 283 -4.24 -22.95 -25.31
N GLU A 284 -5.28 -22.18 -24.98
CA GLU A 284 -5.26 -21.24 -23.85
C GLU A 284 -5.11 -21.98 -22.51
N ILE A 285 -5.85 -23.06 -22.30
CA ILE A 285 -5.73 -23.89 -21.09
C ILE A 285 -4.33 -24.49 -21.01
N ASP A 286 -3.77 -24.98 -22.11
CA ASP A 286 -2.42 -25.53 -22.14
C ASP A 286 -1.37 -24.47 -21.84
N ARG A 287 -1.54 -23.25 -22.35
CA ARG A 287 -0.69 -22.11 -22.01
C ARG A 287 -0.72 -21.81 -20.51
N ILE A 288 -1.90 -21.77 -19.89
CA ILE A 288 -2.08 -21.53 -18.45
C ILE A 288 -1.40 -22.62 -17.62
N ILE A 289 -1.60 -23.90 -17.99
CA ILE A 289 -1.01 -25.04 -17.28
C ILE A 289 0.52 -25.04 -17.42
N LEU A 290 1.05 -24.83 -18.63
CA LEU A 290 2.49 -24.87 -18.93
C LEU A 290 3.25 -23.72 -18.28
N LEU A 291 2.74 -22.49 -18.41
CA LEU A 291 3.40 -21.30 -17.89
C LEU A 291 3.23 -21.16 -16.38
N ARG A 292 2.32 -21.91 -15.76
CA ARG A 292 1.93 -21.75 -14.34
C ARG A 292 1.60 -20.29 -14.02
N THR A 293 0.91 -19.60 -14.94
CA THR A 293 0.58 -18.16 -14.88
C THR A 293 -0.22 -17.75 -13.64
N ASN A 294 -0.70 -18.70 -12.84
CA ASN A 294 -1.29 -18.42 -11.53
C ASN A 294 -0.32 -17.75 -10.55
N PHE A 295 1.00 -17.77 -10.81
CA PHE A 295 2.01 -17.13 -9.97
C PHE A 295 3.24 -16.68 -10.76
N GLU A 296 3.23 -15.44 -11.22
CA GLU A 296 4.35 -14.83 -11.92
C GLU A 296 5.23 -14.05 -10.94
N THR A 297 6.55 -14.13 -11.15
CA THR A 297 7.52 -13.35 -10.35
C THR A 297 8.56 -12.73 -11.23
N THR A 298 8.70 -11.42 -11.09
CA THR A 298 9.79 -10.65 -11.67
C THR A 298 10.70 -10.23 -10.51
N LYS A 299 11.87 -10.84 -10.45
CA LYS A 299 12.84 -10.59 -9.38
C LYS A 299 13.80 -9.49 -9.84
N SER A 300 13.53 -8.24 -9.48
CA SER A 300 14.54 -7.18 -9.46
C SER A 300 15.05 -7.09 -8.02
N TYR A 301 16.37 -7.17 -7.83
CA TYR A 301 16.97 -7.01 -6.52
C TYR A 301 17.69 -5.67 -6.48
N GLU A 302 17.04 -4.65 -5.92
CA GLU A 302 17.70 -3.38 -5.65
C GLU A 302 18.05 -3.29 -4.17
N VAL A 303 19.34 -3.15 -3.86
CA VAL A 303 19.82 -2.93 -2.49
C VAL A 303 19.92 -1.43 -2.25
N ILE A 304 18.88 -0.86 -1.66
CA ILE A 304 18.83 0.58 -1.34
C ILE A 304 19.08 0.74 0.15
N LEU A 305 20.09 1.55 0.51
CA LEU A 305 20.32 1.95 1.90
C LEU A 305 19.24 2.95 2.31
N ILE A 306 18.38 2.57 3.26
CA ILE A 306 17.32 3.44 3.78
C ILE A 306 17.61 3.72 5.25
N PRO A 307 17.96 4.97 5.62
CA PRO A 307 17.99 5.36 7.03
C PRO A 307 16.56 5.38 7.58
N ASP A 308 16.36 4.88 8.79
CA ASP A 308 15.02 4.70 9.39
C ASP A 308 14.51 6.00 10.05
N ASN A 309 15.40 6.98 10.34
CA ASN A 309 15.04 8.22 11.03
C ASN A 309 15.00 9.47 10.12
N PRO A 310 14.42 10.59 10.63
CA PRO A 310 14.44 11.86 9.91
C PRO A 310 15.87 12.24 9.59
N ARG A 311 16.09 12.77 8.38
CA ARG A 311 17.42 13.20 7.92
C ARG A 311 18.09 14.06 8.98
N ILE A 312 19.42 13.95 9.13
CA ILE A 312 20.23 14.79 10.04
C ILE A 312 19.90 16.28 9.89
N SER A 313 19.55 16.71 8.66
CA SER A 313 19.10 18.07 8.34
C SER A 313 17.85 18.52 9.09
N PHE A 314 16.96 17.60 9.49
CA PHE A 314 15.75 17.88 10.27
C PHE A 314 16.00 17.82 11.78
N LEU A 315 16.81 16.87 12.26
CA LEU A 315 17.07 16.70 13.70
C LEU A 315 18.07 17.73 14.26
N SER A 316 19.03 18.21 13.47
CA SER A 316 19.98 19.25 13.89
C SER A 316 19.31 20.53 14.41
N PRO A 317 18.33 21.15 13.71
CA PRO A 317 17.65 22.34 14.20
C PRO A 317 16.75 22.05 15.41
N VAL A 318 16.12 20.87 15.47
CA VAL A 318 15.31 20.46 16.62
C VAL A 318 16.18 20.28 17.87
N ALA A 319 17.33 19.61 17.76
CA ALA A 319 18.29 19.47 18.84
C ALA A 319 18.83 20.82 19.32
N LEU A 320 19.05 21.77 18.39
CA LEU A 320 19.44 23.14 18.72
C LEU A 320 18.36 23.83 19.56
N LEU A 321 17.09 23.79 19.13
CA LEU A 321 15.97 24.38 19.87
C LEU A 321 15.79 23.76 21.26
N LEU A 322 15.86 22.43 21.35
CA LEU A 322 15.77 21.72 22.63
C LEU A 322 16.93 22.07 23.57
N SER A 323 18.15 22.21 23.03
CA SER A 323 19.31 22.59 23.84
C SER A 323 19.23 24.03 24.36
N LEU A 324 18.71 24.96 23.56
CA LEU A 324 18.44 26.33 24.00
C LEU A 324 17.38 26.35 25.10
N LEU A 325 16.27 25.63 24.90
CA LEU A 325 15.18 25.54 25.88
C LEU A 325 15.67 24.94 27.21
N GLY A 326 16.41 23.84 27.15
CA GLY A 326 17.01 23.19 28.32
C GLY A 326 17.98 24.11 29.06
N PHE A 327 18.83 24.85 28.34
CA PHE A 327 19.73 25.83 28.95
C PHE A 327 18.97 26.93 29.72
N PHE A 328 17.94 27.52 29.12
CA PHE A 328 17.16 28.56 29.78
C PHE A 328 16.38 28.04 30.98
N LEU A 329 15.88 26.79 30.94
CA LEU A 329 15.26 26.15 32.10
C LEU A 329 16.25 25.95 33.24
N ILE A 330 17.45 25.40 32.97
CA ILE A 330 18.48 25.17 33.99
C ILE A 330 18.87 26.49 34.66
N VAL A 331 19.13 27.53 33.87
CA VAL A 331 19.51 28.85 34.44
C VAL A 331 18.34 29.49 35.19
N GLY A 332 17.11 29.30 34.71
CA GLY A 332 15.89 29.73 35.41
C GLY A 332 15.78 29.11 36.80
N VAL A 333 15.96 27.78 36.90
CA VAL A 333 15.94 27.05 38.18
C VAL A 333 17.08 27.51 39.11
N ILE A 334 18.28 27.71 38.59
CA ILE A 334 19.42 28.20 39.41
C ILE A 334 19.14 29.60 39.96
N LYS A 335 18.57 30.50 39.14
CA LYS A 335 18.19 31.84 39.61
C LYS A 335 17.06 31.81 40.62
N LEU A 336 16.03 30.98 40.39
CA LEU A 336 14.93 30.79 41.32
C LEU A 336 15.42 30.26 42.67
N ASN A 337 16.31 29.27 42.67
CA ASN A 337 16.91 28.72 43.87
C ASN A 337 17.73 29.78 44.64
N ARG A 338 18.52 30.60 43.94
CA ARG A 338 19.25 31.72 44.56
C ARG A 338 18.31 32.77 45.15
N TYR A 339 17.21 33.09 44.46
CA TYR A 339 16.21 34.03 44.94
C TYR A 339 15.50 33.52 46.20
N LEU A 340 15.09 32.26 46.22
CA LEU A 340 14.47 31.63 47.40
C LEU A 340 15.45 31.55 48.58
N ALA A 341 16.74 31.28 48.32
CA ALA A 341 17.78 31.29 49.35
C ALA A 341 18.01 32.69 49.96
N THR A 342 17.82 33.77 49.20
CA THR A 342 17.93 35.15 49.71
C THR A 342 16.68 35.66 50.42
N VAL A 343 15.52 35.02 50.24
CA VAL A 343 14.24 35.40 50.89
C VAL A 343 14.03 34.64 52.21
N ASN A 344 14.76 33.54 52.43
CA ASN A 344 14.75 32.75 53.66
C ASN A 344 15.84 33.16 54.69
N VAL A 345 16.43 34.35 54.53
CA VAL A 345 17.28 35.06 55.51
C VAL A 345 16.59 36.36 55.82
#